data_AF-A0A529FK56-F1
#
_entry.id   AF-A0A529FK56-F1
#
_cell.length_a   1.000
_cell.length_b   1.000
_cell.length_c   1.000
_cell.angle_alpha   90.00
_cell.angle_beta   90.00
_cell.angle_gamma   90.00
#
_symmetry.space_group_name_H-M   'P 1'
#
loop_
_entity.id
_entity.type
_entity.pdbx_description
1 polymer ?
#
loop_
_entity_poly.entity_id
_entity_poly.type
_entity_poly.pdbx_seq_one_letter_code
_entity_poly.pdbx_strand_id
1 'polypeptide(L)' 'IKGFWDPMLALLDHMGGEGFIHTAHRVKPLVVADPEAIVAAIMVAGSSVDAPTEGVQSVIDKM' A
#
# COMPACT_ATOMS: atom_id res chain seq x y z
N ILE A 1 11.17 -10.63 11.89
CA ILE A 1 12.12 -11.39 11.03
C ILE A 1 12.60 -10.42 9.96
N LYS A 2 13.91 -10.12 9.90
CA LYS A 2 14.45 -9.22 8.86
C LYS A 2 14.33 -9.90 7.49
N GLY A 3 13.86 -9.16 6.49
CA GLY A 3 13.75 -9.64 5.10
C GLY A 3 12.59 -10.60 4.83
N PHE A 4 11.62 -10.74 5.74
CA PHE A 4 10.47 -11.63 5.55
C PHE A 4 9.70 -11.34 4.26
N TRP A 5 9.57 -10.06 3.88
CA TRP A 5 8.83 -9.62 2.71
C TRP A 5 9.66 -9.55 1.42
N ASP A 6 10.97 -9.79 1.49
CA ASP A 6 11.87 -9.63 0.34
C ASP A 6 11.45 -10.50 -0.87
N PRO A 7 11.03 -11.78 -0.70
CA PRO A 7 10.57 -12.58 -1.83
C PRO A 7 9.30 -12.02 -2.49
N MET A 8 8.39 -11.46 -1.69
CA MET A 8 7.17 -10.84 -2.21
C MET A 8 7.50 -9.56 -2.98
N LEU A 9 8.42 -8.73 -2.47
CA LEU A 9 8.86 -7.52 -3.16
C LEU A 9 9.54 -7.85 -4.49
N ALA A 10 10.40 -8.87 -4.52
CA ALA A 10 11.04 -9.34 -5.75
C ALA A 10 10.01 -9.86 -6.77
N LEU A 11 8.97 -10.56 -6.32
CA LEU A 11 7.88 -11.01 -7.19
C LEU A 11 7.10 -9.82 -7.78
N LEU A 12 6.75 -8.83 -6.98
CA LEU A 12 6.02 -7.64 -7.47
C LEU A 12 6.84 -6.85 -8.50
N ASP A 13 8.15 -6.73 -8.29
CA ASP A 13 9.06 -6.09 -9.24
C ASP A 13 9.13 -6.86 -10.56
N HIS A 14 9.31 -8.18 -10.49
CA HIS A 14 9.30 -9.05 -11.67
C HIS A 14 7.97 -8.95 -12.44
N MET A 15 6.84 -9.02 -11.74
CA MET A 15 5.52 -8.90 -12.35
C MET A 15 5.27 -7.51 -12.98
N GLY A 16 5.88 -6.46 -12.41
CA GLY A 16 5.88 -5.12 -13.00
C GLY A 16 6.67 -5.07 -14.31
N GLY A 17 7.87 -5.67 -14.33
CA GLY A 17 8.72 -5.77 -15.53
C GLY A 17 8.12 -6.60 -16.66
N GLU A 18 7.43 -7.69 -16.33
CA GLU A 18 6.75 -8.56 -17.29
C GLU A 18 5.36 -8.05 -17.73
N GLY A 19 4.90 -6.92 -17.20
CA GLY A 19 3.61 -6.32 -17.58
C GLY A 19 2.37 -7.00 -16.99
N PHE A 20 2.52 -7.95 -16.06
CA PHE A 20 1.39 -8.50 -15.31
C PHE A 20 0.68 -7.43 -14.47
N ILE A 21 1.39 -6.40 -14.03
CA ILE A 21 0.85 -5.26 -13.28
C ILE A 21 0.84 -4.02 -14.18
N HIS A 22 -0.29 -3.79 -14.85
CA HIS A 22 -0.53 -2.63 -15.74
C HIS A 22 -0.30 -1.27 -15.05
N THR A 23 -0.43 -1.20 -13.73
CA THR A 23 -0.17 0.00 -12.93
C THR A 23 0.91 -0.26 -11.87
N ALA A 24 2.02 -0.90 -12.25
CA ALA A 24 3.12 -1.23 -11.33
C ALA A 24 3.59 -0.03 -10.48
N HIS A 25 3.60 1.17 -11.06
CA HIS A 25 3.93 2.42 -10.36
C HIS A 25 2.97 2.80 -9.22
N ARG A 26 1.76 2.22 -9.15
CA ARG A 26 0.78 2.40 -8.07
C ARG A 26 0.89 1.33 -6.99
N VAL A 27 1.61 0.24 -7.25
CA VAL A 27 1.84 -0.84 -6.30
C VAL A 27 3.16 -0.57 -5.59
N LYS A 28 3.11 0.25 -4.52
CA LYS A 28 4.27 0.61 -3.69
C LYS A 28 4.03 0.17 -2.24
N PRO A 29 4.39 -1.08 -1.88
CA PRO A 29 4.19 -1.57 -0.52
C PRO A 29 5.00 -0.76 0.50
N LEU A 30 4.38 -0.44 1.64
CA LEU A 30 5.04 0.16 2.79
C LEU A 30 5.49 -0.97 3.73
N VAL A 31 6.81 -1.18 3.84
CA VAL A 31 7.37 -2.20 4.74
C VAL A 31 7.82 -1.53 6.04
N VAL A 32 7.20 -1.94 7.15
CA VAL A 32 7.52 -1.45 8.50
C VAL A 32 8.13 -2.60 9.29
N ALA A 33 9.34 -2.40 9.82
CA ALA A 33 10.08 -3.43 10.55
C ALA A 33 9.60 -3.61 12.00
N ASP A 34 9.07 -2.54 12.58
CA ASP A 34 8.62 -2.46 13.96
C ASP A 34 7.08 -2.52 14.02
N PRO A 35 6.47 -3.57 14.60
CA PRO A 35 5.01 -3.73 14.64
C PRO A 35 4.29 -2.52 15.26
N GLU A 36 4.86 -1.95 16.31
CA GLU A 36 4.33 -0.82 17.05
C GLU A 36 4.28 0.47 16.19
N ALA A 37 5.13 0.56 15.16
CA ALA A 37 5.18 1.70 14.25
C ALA A 37 4.18 1.62 13.09
N ILE A 38 3.50 0.48 12.87
CA ILE A 38 2.64 0.25 11.71
C ILE A 38 1.52 1.30 11.60
N VAL A 39 0.80 1.55 12.70
CA VAL A 39 -0.34 2.48 12.70
C VAL A 39 0.11 3.90 12.36
N ALA A 40 1.20 4.36 12.99
CA ALA A 40 1.76 5.68 12.72
C ALA A 40 2.21 5.82 11.25
N ALA A 41 2.84 4.79 10.70
CA ALA A 41 3.29 4.79 9.31
C ALA A 41 2.11 4.86 8.32
N ILE A 42 1.00 4.19 8.61
CA ILE A 42 -0.24 4.27 7.83
C ILE A 42 -0.84 5.67 7.89
N MET A 43 -0.94 6.27 9.09
CA MET A 43 -1.48 7.62 9.26
C MET A 43 -0.67 8.66 8.47
N VAL A 44 0.66 8.57 8.49
CA VAL A 44 1.54 9.45 7.71
C VAL A 44 1.33 9.23 6.21
N ALA A 45 1.35 7.99 5.73
CA ALA A 45 1.14 7.69 4.32
C ALA A 45 -0.24 8.17 3.84
N GLY A 46 -1.29 7.93 4.63
CA GLY A 46 -2.66 8.34 4.35
C GLY A 46 -2.83 9.86 4.35
N SER A 47 -2.12 10.60 5.22
CA SER A 47 -2.18 12.07 5.25
C SER A 47 -1.68 12.74 3.98
N SER A 48 -0.88 12.04 3.17
CA SER A 48 -0.37 12.53 1.88
C SER A 48 -1.31 12.27 0.70
N VAL A 49 -2.38 11.51 0.94
CA VAL A 49 -3.43 11.23 -0.04
C VAL A 49 -4.62 12.11 0.33
N ASP A 50 -5.14 12.90 -0.61
CA ASP A 50 -6.40 13.66 -0.44
C ASP A 50 -7.63 12.72 -0.36
N ALA A 51 -7.56 11.72 0.52
CA ALA A 51 -8.65 10.81 0.80
C ALA A 51 -9.63 11.52 1.76
N PRO A 52 -10.94 11.56 1.45
CA PRO A 52 -11.93 12.14 2.35
C PRO A 52 -11.89 11.46 3.72
N THR A 53 -11.64 12.23 4.78
CA THR A 53 -11.57 11.73 6.15
C THR A 53 -12.93 11.26 6.68
N GLU A 54 -14.02 11.73 6.08
CA GLU A 54 -15.40 11.36 6.42
C GLU A 54 -15.92 10.18 5.59
N GLY A 55 -15.09 9.59 4.72
CA GLY A 55 -15.50 8.57 3.77
C GLY A 55 -16.13 9.15 2.50
N VAL A 56 -16.34 8.30 1.50
CA VAL A 56 -16.94 8.71 0.22
C VAL A 56 -18.43 8.42 0.28
N GLN A 57 -19.25 9.45 0.54
CA GLN A 57 -20.69 9.29 0.75
C GLN A 57 -21.38 8.55 -0.41
N SER A 58 -20.98 8.83 -1.64
CA SER A 58 -21.54 8.18 -2.84
C SER A 58 -21.25 6.67 -2.96
N VAL A 59 -20.34 6.14 -2.16
CA VAL A 59 -20.04 4.70 -2.04
C VAL A 59 -20.82 4.10 -0.87
N ILE A 60 -20.91 4.80 0.26
CA ILE A 60 -21.65 4.37 1.45
C ILE A 60 -23.14 4.24 1.14
N ASP A 61 -23.70 5.19 0.40
CA ASP A 61 -25.11 5.19 -0.01
C ASP A 61 -25.49 4.00 -0.93
N LYS A 62 -24.51 3.25 -1.44
CA LYS A 62 -24.71 2.09 -2.34
C LYS A 62 -24.59 0.73 -1.64
N MET A 63 -24.26 0.70 -0.35
CA MET A 63 -24.24 -0.53 0.47
C MET A 63 -25.60 -0.78 1.12
#